data_AF-A0A7J3MJK3-F1
#
_entry.id   AF-A0A7J3MJK3-F1
#
_cell.length_a   1.000
_cell.length_b   1.000
_cell.length_c   1.000
_cell.angle_alpha   90.00
_cell.angle_beta   90.00
_cell.angle_gamma   90.00
#
_symmetry.space_group_name_H-M   'P 1'
#
loop_
_entity.id
_entity.type
_entity.pdbx_description
1 polymer ?
#
loop_
_entity_poly.entity_id
_entity_poly.type
_entity_poly.pdbx_seq_one_letter_code
_entity_poly.pdbx_strand_id
1 'polypeptide(L)'
;MVETILNIGIDDTDSEVFGCTTYVATKIVSFLDGKEGIRFLDYPLLVRLNPNIPWKTRGNGAASIRISVDESKISIDEIKESVLKLVKELSDLSNPRSDPAIVFLNSIPREGDLLHSLYLRVLRSMVSPEEALEIAEKTGTSCSFLKTSKVGVIGALAAAGAVFDDYTFELLSYRVKENYGKPRMVDCESVYLMDKATSDSTFNNIDPETGRILITPHGRDPVLFGIRGETPQAVYEAFKLVKTKEEIECWCIFKTNQGTDAHFPSEPVDIRKIKKYDSVVVEGIVVEKTIIPGGHVIIVLKQEDSKISCAFYYPTGILRKKASELEPGDFVRVYGGVKEHCGVLTVNAEKMEILKTCEKIMKISPRCPKCGRRCKN
;
A
#
# COMPACT_ATOMS: atom_id res chain seq x y z
N MET A 1 -21.49 -23.35 23.86
CA MET A 1 -21.81 -22.32 22.84
C MET A 1 -20.81 -22.51 21.73
N VAL A 2 -21.27 -22.70 20.49
CA VAL A 2 -20.40 -22.87 19.33
C VAL A 2 -20.10 -21.46 18.82
N GLU A 3 -18.95 -20.92 19.21
CA GLU A 3 -18.43 -19.70 18.61
C GLU A 3 -17.71 -20.08 17.32
N THR A 4 -18.21 -19.60 16.19
CA THR A 4 -17.61 -19.82 14.87
C THR A 4 -16.97 -18.53 14.39
N ILE A 5 -15.75 -18.64 13.86
CA ILE A 5 -15.03 -17.49 13.32
C ILE A 5 -15.48 -17.27 11.88
N LEU A 6 -15.72 -16.01 11.51
CA LEU A 6 -15.93 -15.60 10.14
C LEU A 6 -14.95 -14.48 9.77
N ASN A 7 -14.18 -14.71 8.72
CA ASN A 7 -13.26 -13.76 8.12
C ASN A 7 -13.79 -13.39 6.72
N ILE A 8 -14.08 -12.11 6.54
CA ILE A 8 -14.72 -11.55 5.35
C ILE A 8 -13.66 -10.71 4.62
N GLY A 9 -13.22 -11.14 3.45
CA GLY A 9 -12.34 -10.36 2.58
C GLY A 9 -13.14 -9.69 1.47
N ILE A 10 -12.85 -8.42 1.18
CA ILE A 10 -13.48 -7.65 0.09
C ILE A 10 -12.45 -6.88 -0.70
N ASP A 11 -12.65 -6.80 -2.01
CA ASP A 11 -11.82 -5.98 -2.90
C ASP A 11 -12.59 -5.54 -4.15
N ASP A 12 -12.04 -4.53 -4.83
CA ASP A 12 -12.44 -4.03 -6.14
C ASP A 12 -13.91 -3.56 -6.22
N THR A 13 -14.41 -3.06 -5.08
CA THR A 13 -15.77 -2.51 -4.96
C THR A 13 -15.88 -1.07 -5.50
N ASP A 14 -14.73 -0.45 -5.80
CA ASP A 14 -14.59 0.95 -6.17
C ASP A 14 -14.08 1.18 -7.58
N SER A 15 -14.23 2.41 -8.04
CA SER A 15 -13.76 2.87 -9.32
C SER A 15 -13.10 4.24 -9.20
N GLU A 16 -12.46 4.71 -10.28
CA GLU A 16 -11.85 6.06 -10.34
C GLU A 16 -12.88 7.20 -10.09
N VAL A 17 -14.18 6.90 -10.21
CA VAL A 17 -15.25 7.90 -10.20
C VAL A 17 -16.22 7.68 -9.04
N PHE A 18 -16.37 6.46 -8.52
CA PHE A 18 -17.38 6.12 -7.52
C PHE A 18 -16.92 4.98 -6.60
N GLY A 19 -17.30 5.05 -5.32
CA GLY A 19 -17.03 4.01 -4.32
C GLY A 19 -15.66 4.13 -3.64
N CYS A 20 -15.45 3.28 -2.64
CA CYS A 20 -14.15 3.01 -2.03
C CYS A 20 -14.26 1.69 -1.23
N THR A 21 -13.34 0.74 -1.44
CA THR A 21 -13.35 -0.53 -0.71
C THR A 21 -13.35 -0.37 0.81
N THR A 22 -12.65 0.65 1.32
CA THR A 22 -12.65 0.95 2.76
C THR A 22 -13.98 1.55 3.25
N TYR A 23 -14.69 2.30 2.41
CA TYR A 23 -16.02 2.81 2.75
C TYR A 23 -17.03 1.66 2.85
N VAL A 24 -16.99 0.71 1.90
CA VAL A 24 -17.81 -0.50 1.97
C VAL A 24 -17.49 -1.31 3.22
N ALA A 25 -16.20 -1.51 3.54
CA ALA A 25 -15.78 -2.16 4.78
C ALA A 25 -16.35 -1.44 6.01
N THR A 26 -16.27 -0.11 6.05
CA THR A 26 -16.80 0.71 7.16
C THR A 26 -18.30 0.54 7.32
N LYS A 27 -19.06 0.46 6.22
CA LYS A 27 -20.50 0.20 6.28
C LYS A 27 -20.83 -1.21 6.74
N ILE A 28 -20.03 -2.21 6.36
CA ILE A 28 -20.16 -3.58 6.90
C ILE A 28 -19.89 -3.58 8.40
N VAL A 29 -18.80 -2.95 8.85
CA VAL A 29 -18.49 -2.83 10.28
C VAL A 29 -19.65 -2.17 11.03
N SER A 30 -20.15 -1.04 10.55
CA SER A 30 -21.29 -0.34 11.15
C SER A 30 -22.58 -1.15 11.15
N PHE A 31 -22.80 -2.03 10.16
CA PHE A 31 -23.95 -2.92 10.10
C PHE A 31 -23.87 -4.06 11.12
N LEU A 32 -22.66 -4.58 11.37
CA LEU A 32 -22.42 -5.69 12.29
C LEU A 32 -22.25 -5.23 13.74
N ASP A 33 -21.82 -3.99 13.95
CA ASP A 33 -21.59 -3.43 15.28
C ASP A 33 -22.89 -3.37 16.11
N GLY A 34 -22.76 -3.75 17.39
CA GLY A 34 -23.88 -3.83 18.33
C GLY A 34 -24.89 -4.98 18.08
N LYS A 35 -24.73 -5.81 17.04
CA LYS A 35 -25.60 -6.97 16.83
C LYS A 35 -25.34 -8.06 17.87
N GLU A 36 -26.42 -8.60 18.43
CA GLU A 36 -26.32 -9.69 19.40
C GLU A 36 -25.71 -10.95 18.75
N GLY A 37 -24.74 -11.56 19.42
CA GLY A 37 -24.05 -12.76 18.91
C GLY A 37 -22.88 -12.47 17.97
N ILE A 38 -22.55 -11.21 17.70
CA ILE A 38 -21.37 -10.84 16.92
C ILE A 38 -20.34 -10.16 17.83
N ARG A 39 -19.07 -10.56 17.68
CA ARG A 39 -17.93 -9.91 18.35
C ARG A 39 -16.78 -9.73 17.37
N PHE A 40 -16.30 -8.50 17.20
CA PHE A 40 -15.09 -8.24 16.43
C PHE A 40 -13.85 -8.82 17.14
N LEU A 41 -12.96 -9.44 16.36
CA LEU A 41 -11.75 -10.08 16.87
C LEU A 41 -10.53 -9.14 16.85
N ASP A 42 -10.54 -8.14 15.97
CA ASP A 42 -9.55 -7.07 15.85
C ASP A 42 -10.21 -5.90 15.09
N TYR A 43 -9.49 -4.79 14.89
CA TYR A 43 -9.85 -3.76 13.91
C TYR A 43 -9.97 -4.36 12.51
N PRO A 44 -10.82 -3.80 11.63
CA PRO A 44 -10.81 -4.19 10.23
C PRO A 44 -9.42 -3.94 9.63
N LEU A 45 -8.99 -4.84 8.75
CA LEU A 45 -7.71 -4.74 8.08
C LEU A 45 -7.86 -3.94 6.78
N LEU A 46 -6.99 -2.97 6.57
CA LEU A 46 -6.75 -2.35 5.27
C LEU A 46 -5.44 -2.89 4.70
N VAL A 47 -5.54 -3.70 3.64
CA VAL A 47 -4.43 -4.44 3.07
C VAL A 47 -4.04 -3.80 1.75
N ARG A 48 -2.91 -3.08 1.73
CA ARG A 48 -2.30 -2.59 0.49
C ARG A 48 -1.61 -3.76 -0.21
N LEU A 49 -1.95 -3.95 -1.49
CA LEU A 49 -1.40 -4.99 -2.35
C LEU A 49 -0.23 -4.44 -3.19
N ASN A 50 0.27 -5.21 -4.17
CA ASN A 50 1.40 -4.81 -4.99
C ASN A 50 1.18 -3.44 -5.69
N PRO A 51 1.98 -2.40 -5.41
CA PRO A 51 1.78 -1.08 -5.98
C PRO A 51 2.09 -1.01 -7.48
N ASN A 52 2.67 -2.05 -8.08
CA ASN A 52 3.18 -2.04 -9.45
C ASN A 52 2.17 -2.54 -10.49
N ILE A 53 1.04 -3.08 -10.06
CA ILE A 53 -0.01 -3.59 -10.96
C ILE A 53 -0.63 -2.44 -11.78
N PRO A 54 -0.73 -2.55 -13.11
CA PRO A 54 -1.16 -1.43 -13.96
C PRO A 54 -2.68 -1.23 -14.00
N TRP A 55 -3.47 -2.27 -13.74
CA TRP A 55 -4.94 -2.19 -13.67
C TRP A 55 -5.48 -1.91 -12.26
N LYS A 56 -4.60 -1.51 -11.33
CA LYS A 56 -5.02 -1.17 -9.97
C LYS A 56 -6.00 0.01 -9.95
N THR A 57 -6.96 -0.05 -9.04
CA THR A 57 -7.64 1.16 -8.56
C THR A 57 -6.65 2.01 -7.75
N ARG A 58 -7.04 3.24 -7.41
CA ARG A 58 -6.13 4.17 -6.74
C ARG A 58 -5.69 3.61 -5.39
N GLY A 59 -4.43 3.17 -5.33
CA GLY A 59 -3.79 2.68 -4.12
C GLY A 59 -3.89 1.17 -3.87
N ASN A 60 -4.50 0.39 -4.78
CA ASN A 60 -4.52 -1.08 -4.75
C ASN A 60 -4.77 -1.69 -3.35
N GLY A 61 -5.91 -1.38 -2.75
CA GLY A 61 -6.20 -1.74 -1.36
C GLY A 61 -7.45 -2.58 -1.22
N ALA A 62 -7.31 -3.72 -0.55
CA ALA A 62 -8.41 -4.61 -0.16
C ALA A 62 -8.69 -4.49 1.34
N ALA A 63 -9.81 -5.04 1.82
CA ALA A 63 -10.15 -5.01 3.24
C ALA A 63 -10.55 -6.39 3.79
N SER A 64 -10.31 -6.62 5.07
CA SER A 64 -10.74 -7.83 5.78
C SER A 64 -11.39 -7.49 7.12
N ILE A 65 -12.47 -8.20 7.46
CA ILE A 65 -13.21 -8.05 8.71
C ILE A 65 -13.29 -9.41 9.38
N ARG A 66 -12.90 -9.50 10.66
CA ARG A 66 -12.84 -10.75 11.42
C ARG A 66 -13.76 -10.69 12.63
N ILE A 67 -14.71 -11.60 12.70
CA ILE A 67 -15.70 -11.69 13.77
C ILE A 67 -15.79 -13.10 14.33
N SER A 68 -16.15 -13.21 15.61
CA SER A 68 -16.74 -14.42 16.21
C SER A 68 -18.25 -14.29 16.15
N VAL A 69 -18.91 -15.39 15.81
CA VAL A 69 -20.36 -15.50 15.67
C VAL A 69 -20.87 -16.58 16.62
N ASP A 70 -21.81 -16.21 17.48
CA ASP A 70 -22.63 -17.14 18.26
C ASP A 70 -23.81 -17.60 17.40
N GLU A 71 -23.67 -18.79 16.81
CA GLU A 71 -24.67 -19.36 15.90
C GLU A 71 -26.01 -19.70 16.59
N SER A 72 -26.08 -19.63 17.93
CA SER A 72 -27.37 -19.72 18.64
C SER A 72 -28.22 -18.46 18.54
N LYS A 73 -27.60 -17.33 18.17
CA LYS A 73 -28.25 -16.01 18.11
C LYS A 73 -28.42 -15.48 16.69
N ILE A 74 -27.44 -15.75 15.83
CA ILE A 74 -27.47 -15.29 14.44
C ILE A 74 -26.78 -16.31 13.52
N SER A 75 -27.39 -16.55 12.36
CA SER A 75 -26.84 -17.47 11.37
C SER A 75 -25.69 -16.81 10.58
N ILE A 76 -24.62 -17.56 10.34
CA ILE A 76 -23.53 -17.14 9.46
C ILE A 76 -24.03 -16.89 8.04
N ASP A 77 -24.99 -17.69 7.55
CA ASP A 77 -25.52 -17.52 6.21
C ASP A 77 -26.34 -16.23 6.09
N GLU A 78 -27.08 -15.85 7.14
CA GLU A 78 -27.78 -14.56 7.21
C GLU A 78 -26.79 -13.38 7.19
N ILE A 79 -25.66 -13.50 7.89
CA ILE A 79 -24.57 -12.52 7.85
C ILE A 79 -24.00 -12.42 6.42
N LYS A 80 -23.68 -13.55 5.79
CA LYS A 80 -23.14 -13.61 4.41
C LYS A 80 -24.09 -12.95 3.42
N GLU A 81 -25.38 -13.30 3.45
CA GLU A 81 -26.40 -12.71 2.57
C GLU A 81 -26.54 -11.20 2.78
N SER A 82 -26.56 -10.76 4.03
CA SER A 82 -26.66 -9.33 4.37
C SER A 82 -25.44 -8.54 3.88
N VAL A 83 -24.24 -9.09 4.08
CA VAL A 83 -22.99 -8.49 3.59
C VAL A 83 -22.98 -8.45 2.06
N LEU A 84 -23.37 -9.54 1.40
CA LEU A 84 -23.47 -9.58 -0.07
C LEU A 84 -24.41 -8.51 -0.61
N LYS A 85 -25.57 -8.34 0.02
CA LYS A 85 -26.53 -7.30 -0.34
C LYS A 85 -25.95 -5.90 -0.15
N LEU A 86 -25.31 -5.64 0.99
CA LEU A 86 -24.72 -4.34 1.29
C LEU A 86 -23.60 -3.98 0.30
N VAL A 87 -22.70 -4.93 0.01
CA VAL A 87 -21.63 -4.71 -0.98
C VAL A 87 -22.22 -4.45 -2.36
N LYS A 88 -23.27 -5.18 -2.76
CA LYS A 88 -23.95 -4.97 -4.04
C LYS A 88 -24.57 -3.58 -4.17
N GLU A 89 -25.14 -3.04 -3.09
CA GLU A 89 -25.74 -1.70 -3.05
C GLU A 89 -24.69 -0.58 -3.08
N LEU A 90 -23.50 -0.82 -2.54
CA LEU A 90 -22.44 0.19 -2.39
C LEU A 90 -21.37 0.13 -3.49
N SER A 91 -21.29 -0.95 -4.27
CA SER A 91 -20.27 -1.13 -5.31
C SER A 91 -20.64 -0.48 -6.64
N ASP A 92 -19.63 -0.02 -7.38
CA ASP A 92 -19.82 0.49 -8.75
C ASP A 92 -19.98 -0.64 -9.77
N LEU A 93 -21.20 -1.21 -9.84
CA LEU A 93 -21.49 -2.28 -10.79
C LEU A 93 -21.54 -1.80 -12.25
N SER A 94 -21.61 -0.48 -12.47
CA SER A 94 -21.67 0.09 -13.82
C SER A 94 -20.29 0.21 -14.48
N ASN A 95 -19.23 0.29 -13.70
CA ASN A 95 -17.88 0.49 -14.22
C ASN A 95 -17.29 -0.82 -14.77
N PRO A 96 -16.81 -0.87 -16.03
CA PRO A 96 -16.18 -2.06 -16.60
C PRO A 96 -14.86 -2.48 -15.95
N ARG A 97 -14.23 -1.61 -15.14
CA ARG A 97 -12.93 -1.84 -14.49
C ARG A 97 -13.00 -2.18 -12.99
N SER A 98 -14.20 -2.27 -12.44
CA SER A 98 -14.41 -2.73 -11.06
C SER A 98 -14.96 -4.14 -11.13
N ASP A 99 -14.35 -5.09 -10.47
CA ASP A 99 -14.77 -6.49 -10.41
C ASP A 99 -14.96 -6.93 -8.95
N PRO A 100 -16.01 -6.44 -8.26
CA PRO A 100 -16.16 -6.63 -6.82
C PRO A 100 -16.22 -8.12 -6.46
N ALA A 101 -15.36 -8.50 -5.52
CA ALA A 101 -15.31 -9.86 -4.99
C ALA A 101 -15.40 -9.84 -3.46
N ILE A 102 -16.09 -10.84 -2.93
CA ILE A 102 -16.25 -11.06 -1.50
C ILE A 102 -15.86 -12.51 -1.23
N VAL A 103 -15.04 -12.73 -0.22
CA VAL A 103 -14.64 -14.06 0.22
C VAL A 103 -14.98 -14.25 1.68
N PHE A 104 -15.44 -15.45 2.02
CA PHE A 104 -15.71 -15.84 3.40
C PHE A 104 -14.91 -17.07 3.76
N LEU A 105 -14.16 -16.95 4.84
CA LEU A 105 -13.34 -18.02 5.43
C LEU A 105 -13.80 -18.22 6.88
N ASN A 106 -14.07 -19.47 7.26
CA ASN A 106 -14.56 -19.80 8.60
C ASN A 106 -13.41 -19.96 9.63
N SER A 107 -12.31 -19.22 9.45
CA SER A 107 -11.10 -19.29 10.26
C SER A 107 -10.25 -18.02 10.11
N ILE A 108 -9.22 -17.88 10.94
CA ILE A 108 -8.18 -16.85 10.80
C ILE A 108 -6.94 -17.51 10.17
N PRO A 109 -6.34 -16.94 9.11
CA PRO A 109 -5.09 -17.44 8.56
C PRO A 109 -3.95 -17.37 9.59
N ARG A 110 -2.98 -18.28 9.48
CA ARG A 110 -1.73 -18.23 10.26
C ARG A 110 -0.54 -18.00 9.34
N GLU A 111 0.55 -17.52 9.94
CA GLU A 111 1.82 -17.42 9.24
C GLU A 111 2.22 -18.79 8.68
N GLY A 112 2.68 -18.79 7.43
CA GLY A 112 3.06 -20.00 6.69
C GLY A 112 1.92 -20.75 5.99
N ASP A 113 0.65 -20.45 6.28
CA ASP A 113 -0.48 -21.11 5.61
C ASP A 113 -0.60 -20.69 4.14
N LEU A 114 -1.40 -21.45 3.37
CA LEU A 114 -1.56 -21.23 1.93
C LEU A 114 -2.11 -19.84 1.59
N LEU A 115 -3.08 -19.32 2.36
CA LEU A 115 -3.63 -17.98 2.18
C LEU A 115 -2.63 -16.87 2.57
N HIS A 116 -1.81 -17.10 3.60
CA HIS A 116 -0.74 -16.18 3.96
C HIS A 116 0.33 -16.12 2.86
N SER A 117 0.70 -17.28 2.32
CA SER A 117 1.61 -17.37 1.17
C SER A 117 1.04 -16.67 -0.06
N LEU A 118 -0.27 -16.78 -0.32
CA LEU A 118 -0.94 -16.03 -1.38
C LEU A 118 -0.87 -14.52 -1.13
N TYR A 119 -1.17 -14.06 0.08
CA TYR A 119 -1.04 -12.65 0.46
C TYR A 119 0.35 -12.09 0.15
N LEU A 120 1.42 -12.76 0.61
CA LEU A 120 2.80 -12.35 0.34
C LEU A 120 3.13 -12.34 -1.17
N ARG A 121 2.60 -13.30 -1.93
CA ARG A 121 2.80 -13.33 -3.39
C ARG A 121 2.08 -12.20 -4.10
N VAL A 122 0.85 -11.89 -3.70
CA VAL A 122 0.06 -10.77 -4.25
C VAL A 122 0.68 -9.42 -3.91
N LEU A 123 1.41 -9.29 -2.80
CA LEU A 123 2.20 -8.10 -2.46
C LEU A 123 3.41 -7.89 -3.37
N ARG A 124 4.06 -8.98 -3.77
CA ARG A 124 5.41 -8.96 -4.34
C ARG A 124 5.46 -9.20 -5.84
N SER A 125 4.41 -9.81 -6.40
CA SER A 125 4.39 -10.28 -7.79
C SER A 125 2.97 -10.24 -8.36
N MET A 126 2.86 -10.50 -9.66
CA MET A 126 1.58 -10.67 -10.33
C MET A 126 1.03 -12.08 -10.09
N VAL A 127 -0.24 -12.17 -9.71
CA VAL A 127 -0.98 -13.42 -9.51
C VAL A 127 -2.18 -13.44 -10.44
N SER A 128 -2.51 -14.61 -11.00
CA SER A 128 -3.68 -14.76 -11.87
C SER A 128 -4.93 -15.13 -11.07
N PRO A 129 -6.14 -14.80 -11.56
CA PRO A 129 -7.39 -15.20 -10.90
C PRO A 129 -7.53 -16.72 -10.77
N GLU A 130 -7.04 -17.49 -11.75
CA GLU A 130 -7.11 -18.97 -11.75
C GLU A 130 -6.32 -19.54 -10.56
N GLU A 131 -5.10 -19.05 -10.37
CA GLU A 131 -4.25 -19.47 -9.25
C GLU A 131 -4.88 -19.13 -7.89
N ALA A 132 -5.45 -17.92 -7.79
CA ALA A 132 -6.15 -17.49 -6.59
C ALA A 132 -7.38 -18.37 -6.27
N LEU A 133 -8.15 -18.77 -7.29
CA LEU A 133 -9.31 -19.65 -7.13
C LEU A 133 -8.92 -21.08 -6.73
N GLU A 134 -7.83 -21.63 -7.28
CA GLU A 134 -7.30 -22.92 -6.85
C GLU A 134 -6.92 -22.91 -5.36
N ILE A 135 -6.36 -21.81 -4.88
CA ILE A 135 -6.04 -21.64 -3.46
C ILE A 135 -7.32 -21.57 -2.62
N ALA A 136 -8.32 -20.80 -3.06
CA ALA A 136 -9.61 -20.71 -2.38
C ALA A 136 -10.29 -22.07 -2.21
N GLU A 137 -10.28 -22.90 -3.26
CA GLU A 137 -10.82 -24.26 -3.22
C GLU A 137 -10.06 -25.13 -2.19
N LYS A 138 -8.72 -25.10 -2.23
CA LYS A 138 -7.87 -25.86 -1.29
C LYS A 138 -8.07 -25.45 0.16
N THR A 139 -8.41 -24.18 0.43
CA THR A 139 -8.64 -23.68 1.79
C THR A 139 -10.11 -23.69 2.22
N GLY A 140 -11.03 -24.16 1.38
CA GLY A 140 -12.46 -24.14 1.66
C GLY A 140 -13.04 -22.72 1.79
N THR A 141 -12.40 -21.74 1.16
CA THR A 141 -12.84 -20.35 1.17
C THR A 141 -13.97 -20.18 0.15
N SER A 142 -15.14 -19.74 0.61
CA SER A 142 -16.25 -19.44 -0.31
C SER A 142 -16.04 -18.08 -0.97
N CYS A 143 -16.17 -18.03 -2.29
CA CYS A 143 -16.01 -16.81 -3.09
C CYS A 143 -17.35 -16.41 -3.71
N SER A 144 -17.68 -15.13 -3.65
CA SER A 144 -18.85 -14.51 -4.27
C SER A 144 -18.43 -13.36 -5.18
N PHE A 145 -18.98 -13.34 -6.40
CA PHE A 145 -18.63 -12.37 -7.43
C PHE A 145 -19.87 -11.57 -7.79
N LEU A 146 -19.72 -10.24 -7.92
CA LEU A 146 -20.83 -9.39 -8.36
C LEU A 146 -20.84 -9.15 -9.89
N LYS A 147 -19.78 -9.60 -10.58
CA LYS A 147 -19.62 -9.53 -12.05
C LYS A 147 -19.02 -10.83 -12.59
N THR A 148 -18.96 -10.92 -13.92
CA THR A 148 -18.39 -12.08 -14.64
C THR A 148 -16.89 -12.22 -14.46
N SER A 149 -16.16 -11.09 -14.42
CA SER A 149 -14.73 -11.08 -14.15
C SER A 149 -14.46 -11.46 -12.69
N LYS A 150 -13.35 -12.16 -12.49
CA LYS A 150 -12.95 -12.71 -11.19
C LYS A 150 -11.70 -12.04 -10.62
N VAL A 151 -11.24 -10.94 -11.22
CA VAL A 151 -9.96 -10.31 -10.86
C VAL A 151 -9.93 -9.86 -9.39
N GLY A 152 -11.01 -9.27 -8.87
CA GLY A 152 -11.09 -8.84 -7.48
C GLY A 152 -10.91 -9.96 -6.44
N VAL A 153 -11.04 -11.23 -6.83
CA VAL A 153 -10.81 -12.36 -5.91
C VAL A 153 -9.38 -12.40 -5.38
N ILE A 154 -8.43 -11.91 -6.18
CA ILE A 154 -7.01 -11.90 -5.83
C ILE A 154 -6.82 -11.06 -4.56
N GLY A 155 -7.35 -9.84 -4.56
CA GLY A 155 -7.20 -8.96 -3.40
C GLY A 155 -8.13 -9.33 -2.25
N ALA A 156 -9.35 -9.82 -2.52
CA ALA A 156 -10.24 -10.29 -1.46
C ALA A 156 -9.63 -11.47 -0.69
N LEU A 157 -9.03 -12.44 -1.39
CA LEU A 157 -8.30 -13.56 -0.77
C LEU A 157 -7.01 -13.10 -0.10
N ALA A 158 -6.25 -12.19 -0.71
CA ALA A 158 -5.06 -11.64 -0.08
C ALA A 158 -5.40 -10.90 1.22
N ALA A 159 -6.52 -10.16 1.27
CA ALA A 159 -6.98 -9.50 2.48
C ALA A 159 -7.43 -10.51 3.54
N ALA A 160 -8.20 -11.53 3.15
CA ALA A 160 -8.60 -12.60 4.06
C ALA A 160 -7.38 -13.37 4.60
N GLY A 161 -6.35 -13.57 3.77
CA GLY A 161 -5.09 -14.24 4.09
C GLY A 161 -4.04 -13.38 4.79
N ALA A 162 -4.28 -12.08 4.98
CA ALA A 162 -3.30 -11.16 5.51
C ALA A 162 -2.92 -11.48 6.96
N VAL A 163 -1.65 -11.76 7.20
CA VAL A 163 -1.04 -11.80 8.53
C VAL A 163 0.09 -10.78 8.48
N PHE A 164 0.08 -9.83 9.42
CA PHE A 164 1.01 -8.73 9.44
C PHE A 164 2.12 -9.00 10.45
N ASP A 165 3.36 -9.08 9.97
CA ASP A 165 4.56 -9.14 10.81
C ASP A 165 4.77 -7.81 11.55
N ASP A 166 4.55 -6.71 10.83
CA ASP A 166 4.54 -5.34 11.32
C ASP A 166 3.29 -4.61 10.77
N TYR A 167 2.75 -3.66 11.53
CA TYR A 167 1.52 -2.95 11.18
C TYR A 167 1.46 -1.56 11.79
N THR A 168 0.72 -0.69 11.10
CA THR A 168 0.32 0.62 11.61
C THR A 168 -1.21 0.72 11.60
N PHE A 169 -1.74 1.89 11.95
CA PHE A 169 -3.17 2.18 11.90
C PHE A 169 -3.44 3.36 10.97
N GLU A 170 -4.52 3.29 10.20
CA GLU A 170 -5.03 4.39 9.39
C GLU A 170 -6.49 4.66 9.80
N LEU A 171 -6.77 5.85 10.36
CA LEU A 171 -8.14 6.31 10.57
C LEU A 171 -8.61 7.00 9.30
N LEU A 172 -9.65 6.47 8.68
CA LEU A 172 -10.30 7.06 7.51
C LEU A 172 -11.62 7.70 7.93
N SER A 173 -11.83 8.94 7.50
CA SER A 173 -13.12 9.64 7.59
C SER A 173 -13.77 9.75 6.22
N TYR A 174 -15.10 9.71 6.18
CA TYR A 174 -15.88 9.70 4.94
C TYR A 174 -16.84 10.88 4.89
N ARG A 175 -17.04 11.42 3.69
CA ARG A 175 -17.89 12.58 3.40
C ARG A 175 -19.30 12.10 3.12
N VAL A 176 -20.28 12.96 3.35
CA VAL A 176 -21.63 12.77 2.83
C VAL A 176 -21.63 12.80 1.29
N LYS A 177 -22.54 12.03 0.67
CA LYS A 177 -22.60 11.81 -0.79
C LYS A 177 -22.72 13.11 -1.59
N GLU A 178 -23.38 14.13 -1.04
CA GLU A 178 -23.58 15.44 -1.66
C GLU A 178 -22.25 16.18 -1.91
N ASN A 179 -21.19 15.79 -1.22
CA ASN A 179 -19.88 16.41 -1.31
C ASN A 179 -18.89 15.65 -2.22
N TYR A 180 -19.30 14.54 -2.82
CA TYR A 180 -18.44 13.77 -3.72
C TYR A 180 -18.04 14.62 -4.93
N GLY A 181 -16.76 14.56 -5.29
CA GLY A 181 -16.17 15.33 -6.38
C GLY A 181 -16.03 16.83 -6.15
N LYS A 182 -16.51 17.37 -5.02
CA LYS A 182 -16.23 18.75 -4.60
C LYS A 182 -14.88 18.83 -3.89
N PRO A 183 -14.22 20.02 -3.86
CA PRO A 183 -13.05 20.21 -3.02
C PRO A 183 -13.30 19.81 -1.57
N ARG A 184 -12.30 19.18 -0.93
CA ARG A 184 -12.36 18.81 0.49
C ARG A 184 -12.23 20.05 1.35
N MET A 185 -13.11 20.21 2.32
CA MET A 185 -13.18 21.37 3.20
C MET A 185 -12.55 21.05 4.57
N VAL A 186 -11.25 20.74 4.55
CA VAL A 186 -10.44 20.49 5.75
C VAL A 186 -9.65 21.77 6.09
N ASP A 187 -9.66 22.16 7.37
CA ASP A 187 -8.93 23.34 7.83
C ASP A 187 -7.43 23.06 7.91
N CYS A 188 -6.64 23.68 7.03
CA CYS A 188 -5.21 23.43 6.93
C CYS A 188 -4.47 23.69 8.26
N GLU A 189 -4.80 24.77 8.96
CA GLU A 189 -4.17 25.13 10.25
C GLU A 189 -4.39 24.05 11.31
N SER A 190 -5.59 23.48 11.38
CA SER A 190 -5.86 22.35 12.28
C SER A 190 -5.00 21.12 11.96
N VAL A 191 -4.67 20.88 10.70
CA VAL A 191 -3.80 19.76 10.29
C VAL A 191 -2.36 19.99 10.73
N TYR A 192 -1.84 21.21 10.59
CA TYR A 192 -0.50 21.56 11.10
C TYR A 192 -0.41 21.44 12.62
N LEU A 193 -1.44 21.88 13.34
CA LEU A 193 -1.51 21.74 14.79
C LEU A 193 -1.60 20.28 15.22
N MET A 194 -2.40 19.48 14.51
CA MET A 194 -2.51 18.03 14.73
C MET A 194 -1.15 17.36 14.52
N ASP A 195 -0.51 17.57 13.36
CA ASP A 195 0.78 16.94 13.02
C ASP A 195 1.85 17.26 14.07
N LYS A 196 1.92 18.51 14.53
CA LYS A 196 2.84 18.91 15.59
C LYS A 196 2.50 18.28 16.95
N ALA A 197 1.22 18.13 17.27
CA ALA A 197 0.78 17.59 18.56
C ALA A 197 0.94 16.05 18.64
N THR A 198 0.92 15.37 17.49
CA THR A 198 0.96 13.91 17.41
C THR A 198 2.18 13.37 16.65
N SER A 199 3.22 14.18 16.45
CA SER A 199 4.41 13.84 15.65
C SER A 199 5.14 12.58 16.09
N ASP A 200 5.03 12.23 17.37
CA ASP A 200 5.71 11.06 17.95
C ASP A 200 4.96 9.74 17.69
N SER A 201 3.74 9.81 17.15
CA SER A 201 2.85 8.65 17.02
C SER A 201 2.00 8.65 15.74
N THR A 202 2.11 9.69 14.92
CA THR A 202 1.49 9.80 13.60
C THR A 202 2.55 10.21 12.57
N PHE A 203 2.35 9.84 11.31
CA PHE A 203 3.36 10.05 10.28
C PHE A 203 2.73 10.29 8.91
N ASN A 204 3.52 10.85 7.98
CA ASN A 204 3.10 11.16 6.62
C ASN A 204 1.82 12.03 6.55
N ASN A 205 1.61 12.91 7.53
CA ASN A 205 0.47 13.84 7.49
C ASN A 205 0.76 15.04 6.57
N ILE A 206 2.02 15.50 6.57
CA ILE A 206 2.52 16.66 5.84
C ILE A 206 3.85 16.30 5.18
N ASP A 207 4.04 16.77 3.95
CA ASP A 207 5.33 16.67 3.27
C ASP A 207 6.32 17.69 3.86
N PRO A 208 7.44 17.24 4.48
CA PRO A 208 8.39 18.15 5.10
C PRO A 208 9.16 19.03 4.11
N GLU A 209 9.26 18.63 2.83
CA GLU A 209 9.95 19.41 1.80
C GLU A 209 9.06 20.51 1.22
N THR A 210 7.76 20.21 1.02
CA THR A 210 6.83 21.12 0.31
C THR A 210 5.79 21.78 1.20
N GLY A 211 5.62 21.32 2.45
CA GLY A 211 4.53 21.75 3.33
C GLY A 211 3.16 21.26 2.87
N ARG A 212 3.09 20.38 1.87
CA ARG A 212 1.82 19.88 1.32
C ARG A 212 1.14 18.96 2.32
N ILE A 213 -0.15 19.17 2.54
CA ILE A 213 -1.00 18.25 3.29
C ILE A 213 -1.19 16.94 2.51
N LEU A 214 -0.86 15.82 3.16
CA LEU A 214 -0.89 14.47 2.58
C LEU A 214 -2.12 13.66 3.01
N ILE A 215 -2.74 13.97 4.14
CA ILE A 215 -3.90 13.22 4.68
C ILE A 215 -5.15 13.32 3.81
N THR A 216 -5.26 14.34 2.95
CA THR A 216 -6.43 14.56 2.09
C THR A 216 -6.20 13.97 0.70
N PRO A 217 -6.99 12.96 0.27
CA PRO A 217 -6.89 12.45 -1.09
C PRO A 217 -7.31 13.49 -2.13
N HIS A 218 -6.88 13.27 -3.37
CA HIS A 218 -7.32 14.05 -4.52
C HIS A 218 -8.40 13.24 -5.25
N GLY A 219 -9.41 13.87 -5.82
CA GLY A 219 -10.42 13.16 -6.64
C GLY A 219 -11.80 13.09 -6.02
N ARG A 220 -12.64 12.22 -6.59
CA ARG A 220 -14.09 12.14 -6.35
C ARG A 220 -14.51 11.10 -5.30
N ASP A 221 -13.53 10.43 -4.72
CA ASP A 221 -13.72 9.35 -3.76
C ASP A 221 -14.39 9.85 -2.45
N PRO A 222 -15.01 8.94 -1.68
CA PRO A 222 -15.75 9.29 -0.47
C PRO A 222 -14.87 9.67 0.72
N VAL A 223 -13.54 9.46 0.67
CA VAL A 223 -12.66 9.71 1.81
C VAL A 223 -12.47 11.21 1.99
N LEU A 224 -12.75 11.73 3.19
CA LEU A 224 -12.48 13.13 3.54
C LEU A 224 -10.99 13.32 3.84
N PHE A 225 -10.47 12.58 4.81
CA PHE A 225 -9.04 12.49 5.09
C PHE A 225 -8.69 11.16 5.78
N GLY A 226 -7.41 10.78 5.70
CA GLY A 226 -6.85 9.60 6.37
C GLY A 226 -5.63 9.97 7.21
N ILE A 227 -5.62 9.60 8.50
CA ILE A 227 -4.50 9.84 9.42
C ILE A 227 -3.82 8.52 9.73
N ARG A 228 -2.49 8.45 9.59
CA ARG A 228 -1.70 7.26 9.88
C ARG A 228 -0.93 7.41 11.17
N GLY A 229 -0.79 6.32 11.92
CA GLY A 229 -0.04 6.31 13.15
C GLY A 229 0.20 4.93 13.73
N GLU A 230 0.96 4.92 14.83
CA GLU A 230 1.47 3.71 15.48
C GLU A 230 0.41 3.00 16.33
N THR A 231 -0.60 3.72 16.80
CA THR A 231 -1.63 3.16 17.70
C THR A 231 -3.03 3.65 17.32
N PRO A 232 -4.10 2.87 17.62
CA PRO A 232 -5.47 3.30 17.36
C PRO A 232 -5.85 4.54 18.18
N GLN A 233 -5.31 4.68 19.39
CA GLN A 233 -5.49 5.87 20.22
C GLN A 233 -4.86 7.10 19.59
N ALA A 234 -3.63 7.01 19.08
CA ALA A 234 -2.95 8.14 18.45
C ALA A 234 -3.73 8.68 17.24
N VAL A 235 -4.17 7.80 16.35
CA VAL A 235 -4.94 8.23 15.17
C VAL A 235 -6.32 8.79 15.56
N TYR A 236 -6.94 8.29 16.64
CA TYR A 236 -8.19 8.83 17.16
C TYR A 236 -8.04 10.21 17.81
N GLU A 237 -7.00 10.40 18.63
CA GLU A 237 -6.68 11.72 19.21
C GLU A 237 -6.36 12.74 18.12
N ALA A 238 -5.56 12.33 17.12
CA ALA A 238 -5.27 13.16 15.94
C ALA A 238 -6.55 13.53 15.17
N PHE A 239 -7.45 12.58 14.95
CA PHE A 239 -8.74 12.82 14.28
C PHE A 239 -9.56 13.90 14.99
N LYS A 240 -9.61 13.92 16.32
CA LYS A 240 -10.34 14.94 17.09
C LYS A 240 -9.76 16.36 16.95
N LEU A 241 -8.47 16.48 16.60
CA LEU A 241 -7.81 17.78 16.42
C LEU A 241 -8.08 18.39 15.04
N VAL A 242 -8.31 17.56 14.02
CA VAL A 242 -8.58 18.02 12.65
C VAL A 242 -9.98 18.63 12.57
N LYS A 243 -10.07 19.86 12.07
CA LYS A 243 -11.32 20.58 11.88
C LYS A 243 -11.77 20.51 10.43
N THR A 244 -13.06 20.25 10.22
CA THR A 244 -13.69 20.21 8.91
C THR A 244 -14.82 21.25 8.83
N LYS A 245 -15.04 21.82 7.64
CA LYS A 245 -16.20 22.69 7.34
C LYS A 245 -17.30 21.93 6.60
N GLU A 246 -17.20 20.61 6.59
CA GLU A 246 -18.20 19.70 6.07
C GLU A 246 -18.43 18.55 7.05
N GLU A 247 -19.60 17.94 6.92
CA GLU A 247 -20.02 16.82 7.74
C GLU A 247 -19.20 15.55 7.44
N ILE A 248 -18.80 14.88 8.52
CA ILE A 248 -18.21 13.56 8.47
C ILE A 248 -19.37 12.57 8.62
N GLU A 249 -19.65 11.82 7.55
CA GLU A 249 -20.74 10.83 7.54
C GLU A 249 -20.43 9.67 8.50
N CYS A 250 -19.22 9.13 8.39
CA CYS A 250 -18.71 8.09 9.28
C CYS A 250 -17.18 8.07 9.24
N TRP A 251 -16.59 7.27 10.12
CA TRP A 251 -15.16 7.03 10.17
C TRP A 251 -14.88 5.61 10.65
N CYS A 252 -13.69 5.10 10.38
CA CYS A 252 -13.24 3.80 10.86
C CYS A 252 -11.72 3.79 11.03
N ILE A 253 -11.24 3.09 12.06
CA ILE A 253 -9.82 2.82 12.27
C ILE A 253 -9.51 1.46 11.66
N PHE A 254 -8.57 1.44 10.73
CA PHE A 254 -8.05 0.22 10.12
C PHE A 254 -6.68 -0.10 10.67
N LYS A 255 -6.42 -1.39 10.90
CA LYS A 255 -5.06 -1.92 11.04
C LYS A 255 -4.50 -2.23 9.66
N THR A 256 -3.27 -1.84 9.36
CA THR A 256 -2.76 -1.85 7.97
C THR A 256 -1.29 -2.20 7.87
N ASN A 257 -0.89 -2.71 6.70
CA ASN A 257 0.50 -2.93 6.30
C ASN A 257 1.14 -1.70 5.62
N GLN A 258 0.56 -0.52 5.77
CA GLN A 258 1.18 0.73 5.32
C GLN A 258 2.32 1.12 6.26
N GLY A 259 3.40 1.67 5.69
CA GLY A 259 4.54 2.15 6.49
C GLY A 259 5.51 1.05 6.94
N THR A 260 5.30 -0.20 6.53
CA THR A 260 6.04 -1.37 7.06
C THR A 260 6.95 -2.07 6.05
N ASP A 261 7.05 -1.55 4.81
CA ASP A 261 7.80 -2.19 3.73
C ASP A 261 7.36 -3.64 3.40
N ALA A 262 6.15 -4.07 3.81
CA ALA A 262 5.66 -5.44 3.67
C ALA A 262 5.73 -6.02 2.23
N HIS A 263 5.70 -5.16 1.22
CA HIS A 263 5.77 -5.55 -0.18
C HIS A 263 7.19 -5.85 -0.68
N PHE A 264 8.23 -5.59 0.10
CA PHE A 264 9.58 -6.01 -0.23
C PHE A 264 9.87 -7.43 0.29
N PRO A 265 10.62 -8.25 -0.46
CA PRO A 265 11.20 -9.47 0.10
C PRO A 265 12.22 -9.14 1.19
N SER A 266 12.39 -10.06 2.15
CA SER A 266 13.36 -9.92 3.24
C SER A 266 14.81 -9.95 2.75
N GLU A 267 15.08 -10.68 1.66
CA GLU A 267 16.40 -10.85 1.08
C GLU A 267 16.49 -10.27 -0.35
N PRO A 268 17.68 -9.80 -0.78
CA PRO A 268 17.91 -9.39 -2.15
C PRO A 268 17.63 -10.53 -3.14
N VAL A 269 16.96 -10.20 -4.24
CA VAL A 269 16.63 -11.16 -5.29
C VAL A 269 17.73 -11.21 -6.36
N ASP A 270 17.84 -12.37 -7.01
CA ASP A 270 18.68 -12.56 -8.18
C ASP A 270 18.09 -11.79 -9.38
N ILE A 271 18.86 -10.88 -9.98
CA ILE A 271 18.45 -10.08 -11.15
C ILE A 271 17.86 -10.96 -12.27
N ARG A 272 18.35 -12.18 -12.48
CA ARG A 272 17.88 -13.09 -13.54
C ARG A 272 16.43 -13.55 -13.36
N LYS A 273 15.92 -13.50 -12.12
CA LYS A 273 14.58 -13.99 -11.77
C LYS A 273 13.53 -12.86 -11.75
N ILE A 274 13.97 -11.62 -11.88
CA ILE A 274 13.10 -10.44 -11.80
C ILE A 274 12.14 -10.42 -12.99
N LYS A 275 10.85 -10.23 -12.71
CA LYS A 275 9.81 -10.06 -13.71
C LYS A 275 9.20 -8.68 -13.64
N LYS A 276 8.50 -8.34 -14.72
CA LYS A 276 7.70 -7.11 -14.80
C LYS A 276 6.67 -7.10 -13.67
N TYR A 277 6.54 -5.96 -13.00
CA TYR A 277 5.63 -5.71 -11.87
C TYR A 277 6.00 -6.37 -10.54
N ASP A 278 7.19 -6.96 -10.43
CA ASP A 278 7.68 -7.43 -9.14
C ASP A 278 8.07 -6.24 -8.24
N SER A 279 7.90 -6.41 -6.93
CA SER A 279 8.51 -5.57 -5.91
C SER A 279 9.79 -6.26 -5.45
N VAL A 280 10.94 -5.58 -5.58
CA VAL A 280 12.25 -6.21 -5.43
C VAL A 280 13.16 -5.44 -4.49
N VAL A 281 14.07 -6.19 -3.87
CA VAL A 281 15.30 -5.68 -3.25
C VAL A 281 16.45 -6.21 -4.09
N VAL A 282 17.30 -5.33 -4.61
CA VAL A 282 18.44 -5.73 -5.45
C VAL A 282 19.71 -5.14 -4.89
N GLU A 283 20.73 -5.98 -4.76
CA GLU A 283 22.09 -5.55 -4.45
C GLU A 283 22.98 -5.67 -5.67
N GLY A 284 23.87 -4.70 -5.85
CA GLY A 284 24.83 -4.75 -6.93
C GLY A 284 25.82 -3.62 -6.90
N ILE A 285 26.85 -3.77 -7.73
CA ILE A 285 27.84 -2.73 -7.96
C ILE A 285 27.28 -1.77 -9.02
N VAL A 286 27.32 -0.47 -8.74
CA VAL A 286 27.02 0.57 -9.73
C VAL A 286 28.06 0.48 -10.82
N VAL A 287 27.65 0.18 -12.06
CA VAL A 287 28.55 0.14 -13.21
C VAL A 287 28.40 1.36 -14.11
N GLU A 288 27.22 1.97 -14.12
CA GLU A 288 26.89 3.15 -14.93
C GLU A 288 25.95 4.07 -14.14
N LYS A 289 26.10 5.38 -14.32
CA LYS A 289 25.21 6.42 -13.78
C LYS A 289 24.98 7.48 -14.84
N THR A 290 23.72 7.77 -15.12
CA THR A 290 23.29 8.78 -16.09
C THR A 290 22.24 9.70 -15.49
N ILE A 291 22.37 11.00 -15.72
CA ILE A 291 21.33 11.98 -15.40
C ILE A 291 20.64 12.35 -16.70
N ILE A 292 19.33 12.09 -16.80
CA ILE A 292 18.55 12.34 -18.02
C ILE A 292 17.77 13.67 -17.95
N PRO A 293 17.32 14.23 -19.10
CA PRO A 293 16.45 15.40 -19.11
C PRO A 293 15.24 15.22 -18.18
N GLY A 294 14.87 16.27 -17.45
CA GLY A 294 13.90 16.21 -16.34
C GLY A 294 14.53 15.94 -14.97
N GLY A 295 15.83 15.66 -14.91
CA GLY A 295 16.58 15.55 -13.64
C GLY A 295 16.41 14.20 -12.95
N HIS A 296 15.94 13.17 -13.67
CA HIS A 296 15.93 11.79 -13.18
C HIS A 296 17.35 11.20 -13.23
N VAL A 297 17.67 10.34 -12.27
CA VAL A 297 18.95 9.62 -12.22
C VAL A 297 18.68 8.16 -12.54
N ILE A 298 19.41 7.60 -13.49
CA ILE A 298 19.39 6.17 -13.81
C ILE A 298 20.76 5.62 -13.45
N ILE A 299 20.80 4.59 -12.61
CA ILE A 299 22.00 3.80 -12.37
C ILE A 299 21.79 2.39 -12.95
N VAL A 300 22.89 1.74 -13.32
CA VAL A 300 22.87 0.32 -13.68
C VAL A 300 23.61 -0.45 -12.60
N LEU A 301 22.92 -1.40 -11.97
CA LEU A 301 23.50 -2.32 -11.01
C LEU A 301 23.93 -3.60 -11.70
N LYS A 302 25.10 -4.11 -11.33
CA LYS A 302 25.61 -5.41 -11.75
C LYS A 302 25.66 -6.37 -10.55
N GLN A 303 25.03 -7.53 -10.71
CA GLN A 303 25.11 -8.68 -9.81
C GLN A 303 25.61 -9.88 -10.63
N GLU A 304 26.77 -10.44 -10.28
CA GLU A 304 27.44 -11.47 -11.08
C GLU A 304 27.57 -11.03 -12.55
N ASP A 305 26.97 -11.76 -13.50
CA ASP A 305 26.95 -11.43 -14.93
C ASP A 305 25.69 -10.71 -15.40
N SER A 306 24.76 -10.43 -14.48
CA SER A 306 23.47 -9.80 -14.78
C SER A 306 23.47 -8.32 -14.43
N LYS A 307 22.68 -7.54 -15.19
CA LYS A 307 22.54 -6.10 -15.00
C LYS A 307 21.06 -5.72 -14.91
N ILE A 308 20.74 -4.72 -14.10
CA ILE A 308 19.42 -4.10 -14.06
C ILE A 308 19.52 -2.59 -13.93
N SER A 309 18.63 -1.87 -14.59
CA SER A 309 18.52 -0.42 -14.46
C SER A 309 17.72 -0.08 -13.20
N CYS A 310 18.13 0.96 -12.47
CA CYS A 310 17.38 1.51 -11.35
C CYS A 310 17.15 3.01 -11.61
N ALA A 311 15.89 3.44 -11.63
CA ALA A 311 15.48 4.80 -11.89
C ALA A 311 15.06 5.52 -10.60
N PHE A 312 15.66 6.68 -10.37
CA PHE A 312 15.35 7.61 -9.30
C PHE A 312 14.72 8.85 -9.91
N TYR A 313 13.39 8.96 -9.82
CA TYR A 313 12.67 10.04 -10.49
C TYR A 313 12.82 11.38 -9.77
N TYR A 314 12.70 12.49 -10.50
CA TYR A 314 12.74 13.84 -9.95
C TYR A 314 11.86 14.05 -8.70
N PRO A 315 10.61 13.53 -8.62
CA PRO A 315 9.75 13.72 -7.45
C PRO A 315 10.22 13.01 -6.17
N THR A 316 11.23 12.13 -6.23
CA THR A 316 11.73 11.43 -5.02
C THR A 316 12.71 12.27 -4.20
N GLY A 317 12.90 13.55 -4.55
CA GLY A 317 13.58 14.54 -3.71
C GLY A 317 14.98 14.12 -3.28
N ILE A 318 15.18 14.00 -1.97
CA ILE A 318 16.46 13.61 -1.35
C ILE A 318 17.01 12.28 -1.87
N LEU A 319 16.15 11.30 -2.17
CA LEU A 319 16.57 9.98 -2.65
C LEU A 319 17.31 10.11 -3.99
N ARG A 320 16.71 10.84 -4.94
CA ARG A 320 17.33 11.14 -6.24
C ARG A 320 18.60 11.96 -6.08
N LYS A 321 18.63 12.92 -5.16
CA LYS A 321 19.84 13.72 -4.88
C LYS A 321 21.00 12.81 -4.43
N LYS A 322 20.74 11.87 -3.52
CA LYS A 322 21.74 10.90 -3.07
C LYS A 322 22.16 9.90 -4.14
N ALA A 323 21.24 9.44 -4.97
CA ALA A 323 21.59 8.62 -6.14
C ALA A 323 22.50 9.36 -7.13
N SER A 324 22.39 10.69 -7.26
CA SER A 324 23.26 11.48 -8.14
C SER A 324 24.71 11.58 -7.66
N GLU A 325 24.95 11.39 -6.36
CA GLU A 325 26.27 11.41 -5.71
C GLU A 325 27.02 10.07 -5.89
N LEU A 326 26.34 8.99 -6.27
CA LEU A 326 26.97 7.67 -6.49
C LEU A 326 28.01 7.69 -7.61
N GLU A 327 29.00 6.82 -7.51
CA GLU A 327 30.05 6.63 -8.50
C GLU A 327 30.10 5.16 -8.97
N PRO A 328 30.51 4.89 -10.22
CA PRO A 328 30.80 3.53 -10.64
C PRO A 328 31.81 2.85 -9.70
N GLY A 329 31.45 1.66 -9.20
CA GLY A 329 32.19 0.91 -8.18
C GLY A 329 31.53 0.90 -6.81
N ASP A 330 30.59 1.79 -6.51
CA ASP A 330 29.82 1.75 -5.26
C ASP A 330 28.97 0.47 -5.19
N PHE A 331 28.89 -0.15 -4.03
CA PHE A 331 28.00 -1.28 -3.75
C PHE A 331 26.79 -0.79 -2.98
N VAL A 332 25.60 -0.96 -3.57
CA VAL A 332 24.36 -0.41 -3.05
C VAL A 332 23.25 -1.46 -3.06
N ARG A 333 22.28 -1.26 -2.20
CA ARG A 333 21.00 -1.98 -2.18
C ARG A 333 19.90 -1.02 -2.60
N VAL A 334 19.07 -1.43 -3.55
CA VAL A 334 17.95 -0.64 -4.07
C VAL A 334 16.66 -1.42 -3.89
N TYR A 335 15.64 -0.72 -3.38
CA TYR A 335 14.29 -1.23 -3.17
C TYR A 335 13.36 -0.54 -4.15
N GLY A 336 12.51 -1.29 -4.83
CA GLY A 336 11.51 -0.66 -5.68
C GLY A 336 10.69 -1.63 -6.52
N GLY A 337 9.76 -1.05 -7.26
CA GLY A 337 8.89 -1.76 -8.18
C GLY A 337 9.45 -1.85 -9.59
N VAL A 338 9.33 -3.02 -10.22
CA VAL A 338 9.88 -3.27 -11.55
C VAL A 338 8.88 -2.86 -12.63
N LYS A 339 9.31 -1.96 -13.50
CA LYS A 339 8.57 -1.57 -14.71
C LYS A 339 9.42 -1.76 -15.94
N GLU A 340 8.74 -1.85 -17.08
CA GLU A 340 9.41 -1.94 -18.37
C GLU A 340 9.41 -0.57 -19.04
N HIS A 341 10.59 -0.10 -19.42
CA HIS A 341 10.78 1.14 -20.17
C HIS A 341 11.54 0.83 -21.46
N CYS A 342 10.88 1.02 -22.61
CA CYS A 342 11.46 0.74 -23.93
C CYS A 342 12.04 -0.69 -24.08
N GLY A 343 11.35 -1.69 -23.51
CA GLY A 343 11.80 -3.09 -23.53
C GLY A 343 12.86 -3.46 -22.49
N VAL A 344 13.22 -2.54 -21.60
CA VAL A 344 14.22 -2.75 -20.54
C VAL A 344 13.53 -2.75 -19.18
N LEU A 345 13.74 -3.81 -18.40
CA LEU A 345 13.30 -3.85 -17.01
C LEU A 345 14.10 -2.86 -16.17
N THR A 346 13.38 -2.03 -15.42
CA THR A 346 13.92 -0.97 -14.58
C THR A 346 13.23 -1.02 -13.22
N VAL A 347 14.03 -0.97 -12.16
CA VAL A 347 13.54 -0.81 -10.78
C VAL A 347 13.27 0.66 -10.54
N ASN A 348 12.02 1.00 -10.26
CA ASN A 348 11.62 2.34 -9.84
C ASN A 348 11.90 2.46 -8.35
N ALA A 349 13.01 3.14 -8.02
CA ALA A 349 13.53 3.14 -6.66
C ALA A 349 12.66 3.93 -5.68
N GLU A 350 12.34 3.31 -4.55
CA GLU A 350 11.61 3.89 -3.42
C GLU A 350 12.51 4.09 -2.20
N LYS A 351 13.51 3.22 -2.02
CA LYS A 351 14.52 3.28 -0.96
C LYS A 351 15.87 2.80 -1.48
N MET A 352 16.95 3.31 -0.91
CA MET A 352 18.32 2.92 -1.26
C MET A 352 19.22 2.94 -0.03
N GLU A 353 20.10 1.94 0.07
CA GLU A 353 21.14 1.86 1.09
C GLU A 353 22.51 1.79 0.41
N ILE A 354 23.46 2.60 0.89
CA ILE A 354 24.85 2.57 0.43
C ILE A 354 25.61 1.61 1.33
N LEU A 355 25.95 0.43 0.81
CA LEU A 355 26.59 -0.63 1.58
C LEU A 355 28.12 -0.46 1.61
N LYS A 356 28.71 -0.02 0.50
CA LYS A 356 30.15 0.27 0.41
C LYS A 356 30.41 1.32 -0.66
N THR A 357 31.25 2.31 -0.36
CA THR A 357 31.73 3.28 -1.34
C THR A 357 33.03 2.83 -1.99
N CYS A 358 33.25 3.23 -3.24
CA CYS A 358 34.51 2.98 -3.94
C CYS A 358 35.57 4.06 -3.65
N GLU A 359 36.84 3.66 -3.71
CA GLU A 359 37.95 4.62 -3.64
C GLU A 359 38.19 5.24 -5.03
N LYS A 360 37.97 6.55 -5.13
CA LYS A 360 38.24 7.31 -6.35
C LYS A 360 39.60 8.00 -6.25
N ILE A 361 40.64 7.37 -6.79
CA ILE A 361 41.98 7.96 -6.86
C ILE A 361 42.03 8.98 -8.00
N MET A 362 42.16 10.26 -7.65
CA MET A 362 42.31 11.34 -8.62
C MET A 362 43.72 11.93 -8.59
N LYS A 363 44.42 11.92 -9.73
CA LYS A 363 45.63 12.72 -9.90
C LYS A 363 45.21 14.17 -10.17
N ILE A 364 45.51 15.05 -9.23
CA ILE A 364 45.27 16.49 -9.37
C ILE A 364 46.60 17.24 -9.41
N SER A 365 46.70 18.26 -10.25
CA SER A 365 47.88 19.13 -10.30
C SER A 365 48.10 19.74 -8.90
N PRO A 366 49.35 19.83 -8.43
CA PRO A 366 49.64 20.36 -7.11
C PRO A 366 49.15 21.81 -7.00
N ARG A 367 48.82 22.23 -5.78
CA ARG A 367 48.54 23.64 -5.52
C ARG A 367 49.86 24.41 -5.43
N CYS A 368 49.93 25.57 -6.10
CA CYS A 368 51.07 26.46 -6.02
C CYS A 368 51.28 26.87 -4.55
N PRO A 369 52.46 26.66 -3.94
CA PRO A 369 52.69 26.99 -2.54
C PRO A 369 52.68 28.51 -2.26
N LYS A 370 52.79 29.36 -3.30
CA LYS A 370 52.76 30.83 -3.15
C LYS A 370 51.36 31.44 -3.27
N CYS A 371 50.50 30.94 -4.17
CA CYS A 371 49.20 31.56 -4.46
C CYS A 371 47.99 30.63 -4.29
N GLY A 372 48.22 29.36 -3.93
CA GLY A 372 47.16 28.36 -3.69
C GLY A 372 46.38 27.89 -4.91
N ARG A 373 46.60 28.50 -6.08
CA ARG A 373 45.97 28.09 -7.37
C ARG A 373 46.55 26.76 -7.83
N ARG A 374 45.75 25.96 -8.55
CA ARG A 374 46.25 24.73 -9.18
C ARG A 374 47.32 25.08 -10.22
N CYS A 375 48.47 24.39 -10.15
CA CYS A 375 49.50 24.52 -11.17
C CYS A 375 48.90 24.10 -12.52
N LYS A 376 49.20 24.88 -13.57
CA LYS A 376 48.88 24.47 -14.94
C LYS A 376 49.74 23.24 -15.25
N ASN A 377 49.15 22.26 -15.95
CA ASN A 377 49.89 21.11 -16.46
C ASN A 377 51.00 21.56 -17.39
#